data_AF-A0A7C8ZTB2-F1
#
_entry.id   AF-A0A7C8ZTB2-F1
#
_cell.length_a   1.000
_cell.length_b   1.000
_cell.length_c   1.000
_cell.angle_alpha   90.00
_cell.angle_beta   90.00
_cell.angle_gamma   90.00
#
_symmetry.space_group_name_H-M   'P 1'
#
loop_
_entity.id
_entity.type
_entity.pdbx_description
1 polymer ?
#
loop_
_entity_poly.entity_id
_entity_poly.type
_entity_poly.pdbx_seq_one_letter_code
_entity_poly.pdbx_strand_id
1 'polypeptide(L)'
;VTCFFIDTAHNIVEYIEIIWKILKDGGVWINLGPLLYHFADSYGQNDMSIELSLADVKKVAFHYGFSLERESTIATTYTTNIRSMMQNRYFAAFWTMTKRTGNRPEEHNAE
;
A
#
# COMPACT_ATOMS: atom_id res chain seq x y z
N VAL A 1 8.89 4.58 4.69
CA VAL A 1 7.60 4.95 5.31
C VAL A 1 6.71 5.48 4.22
N THR A 2 5.45 5.06 4.16
CA THR A 2 4.43 5.57 3.24
C THR A 2 3.28 6.17 4.05
N CYS A 3 2.78 7.34 3.66
CA CYS A 3 1.67 8.03 4.32
C CYS A 3 0.76 8.65 3.26
N PHE A 4 -0.49 8.18 3.14
CA PHE A 4 -1.41 8.60 2.06
C PHE A 4 -0.74 8.53 0.67
N PHE A 5 -0.12 7.39 0.36
CA PHE A 5 0.77 7.26 -0.80
C PHE A 5 0.53 6.01 -1.64
N ILE A 6 0.30 4.85 -1.04
CA ILE A 6 0.26 3.59 -1.80
C ILE A 6 -0.92 3.49 -2.78
N ASP A 7 -1.95 4.29 -2.56
CA ASP A 7 -3.13 4.43 -3.40
C ASP A 7 -2.95 5.44 -4.56
N THR A 8 -1.78 6.08 -4.68
CA THR A 8 -1.43 6.92 -5.83
C THR A 8 -0.79 6.11 -6.97
N ALA A 9 -0.64 4.80 -6.82
CA ALA A 9 -0.06 3.94 -7.85
C ALA A 9 -1.09 3.61 -8.94
N HIS A 10 -0.65 3.58 -10.21
CA HIS A 10 -1.39 2.89 -11.27
C HIS A 10 -1.45 1.38 -11.00
N ASN A 11 -0.35 0.83 -10.49
CA ASN A 11 -0.25 -0.56 -10.08
C ASN A 11 0.40 -0.65 -8.69
N ILE A 12 -0.42 -0.90 -7.67
CA ILE A 12 0.07 -0.99 -6.28
C ILE A 12 1.05 -2.15 -6.06
N VAL A 13 1.00 -3.20 -6.90
CA VAL A 13 1.92 -4.35 -6.81
C VAL A 13 3.37 -3.91 -7.09
N GLU A 14 3.56 -3.01 -8.06
CA GLU A 14 4.89 -2.45 -8.39
C GLU A 14 5.46 -1.64 -7.21
N TYR A 15 4.62 -0.87 -6.52
CA TYR A 15 5.05 -0.16 -5.31
C TYR A 15 5.50 -1.15 -4.22
N ILE A 16 4.73 -2.21 -3.97
CA ILE A 16 5.09 -3.24 -2.97
C ILE A 16 6.42 -3.92 -3.35
N GLU A 17 6.60 -4.27 -4.63
CA GLU A 17 7.83 -4.84 -5.15
C GLU A 17 9.03 -3.91 -4.94
N ILE A 18 8.91 -2.64 -5.32
CA ILE A 18 9.98 -1.64 -5.16
C ILE A 18 10.33 -1.47 -3.69
N ILE A 19 9.33 -1.30 -2.81
CA ILE A 19 9.55 -1.18 -1.36
C ILE A 19 10.31 -2.42 -0.84
N TRP A 20 9.94 -3.62 -1.29
CA TRP A 20 10.66 -4.84 -0.92
C TRP A 20 12.11 -4.86 -1.46
N LYS A 21 12.33 -4.49 -2.73
CA LYS A 21 13.65 -4.48 -3.36
C LYS A 21 14.61 -3.52 -2.66
N ILE A 22 14.16 -2.31 -2.32
CA ILE A 22 15.02 -1.28 -1.73
C ILE A 22 15.26 -1.46 -0.22
N LEU A 23 14.39 -2.18 0.48
CA LEU A 23 14.61 -2.48 1.89
C LEU A 23 15.74 -3.50 2.03
N LYS A 24 16.70 -3.19 2.92
CA LYS A 24 17.64 -4.18 3.43
C LYS A 24 16.88 -5.32 4.14
N ASP A 25 17.50 -6.48 4.23
CA ASP A 25 16.94 -7.58 5.02
C ASP A 25 16.74 -7.15 6.48
N GLY A 26 15.60 -7.53 7.07
CA GLY A 26 15.16 -7.03 8.37
C GLY A 26 14.69 -5.56 8.36
N GLY A 27 14.66 -4.90 7.20
CA GLY A 27 14.12 -3.55 7.03
C GLY A 27 12.61 -3.51 7.24
N VAL A 28 12.12 -2.37 7.75
CA VAL A 28 10.72 -2.18 8.12
C VAL A 28 10.03 -1.23 7.15
N TRP A 29 8.91 -1.68 6.59
CA TRP A 29 7.95 -0.85 5.90
C TRP A 29 6.83 -0.44 6.87
N ILE A 30 6.73 0.87 7.11
CA ILE A 30 5.63 1.49 7.86
C ILE A 30 4.69 2.15 6.87
N ASN A 31 3.39 1.84 6.95
CA ASN A 31 2.34 2.45 6.14
C ASN A 31 1.25 3.08 7.03
N LEU A 32 0.74 4.23 6.59
CA LEU A 32 -0.47 4.85 7.13
C LEU A 32 -1.27 5.50 5.99
N GLY A 33 -2.42 4.94 5.62
CA GLY A 33 -3.25 5.59 4.60
C GLY A 33 -4.53 4.83 4.27
N PRO A 34 -5.48 5.47 3.58
CA PRO A 34 -6.60 4.79 2.96
C PRO A 34 -6.15 3.99 1.73
N LEU A 35 -7.13 3.36 1.06
CA LEU A 35 -7.01 2.86 -0.30
C LEU A 35 -8.02 3.59 -1.19
N LEU A 36 -7.81 4.89 -1.38
CA LEU A 36 -8.60 5.70 -2.30
C LEU A 36 -7.81 5.85 -3.60
N TYR A 37 -7.96 4.85 -4.49
CA TYR A 37 -7.15 4.75 -5.70
C TYR A 37 -7.32 5.97 -6.61
N HIS A 38 -6.21 6.66 -6.87
CA HIS A 38 -6.20 7.97 -7.53
C HIS A 38 -6.76 7.93 -8.96
N PHE A 39 -6.61 6.80 -9.64
CA PHE A 39 -6.96 6.63 -11.06
C PHE A 39 -8.24 5.80 -11.27
N ALA A 40 -9.00 5.49 -10.22
CA ALA A 40 -10.17 4.61 -10.33
C ALA A 40 -11.28 5.16 -11.25
N ASP A 41 -11.44 6.48 -11.26
CA ASP A 41 -12.44 7.17 -12.08
C ASP A 41 -11.81 7.83 -13.34
N SER A 42 -10.57 7.48 -13.68
CA SER A 42 -9.90 8.02 -14.86
C SER A 42 -10.28 7.23 -16.11
N TYR A 43 -11.05 7.86 -17.01
CA TYR A 43 -11.55 7.24 -18.25
C TYR A 43 -10.64 7.43 -19.47
N GLY A 44 -9.40 7.90 -19.28
CA GLY A 44 -8.42 8.05 -20.36
C GLY A 44 -7.90 6.70 -20.85
N GLN A 45 -7.67 6.56 -22.17
CA GLN A 45 -7.16 5.31 -22.78
C GLN A 45 -5.82 4.79 -22.21
N ASN A 46 -5.10 5.60 -21.43
CA ASN A 46 -3.82 5.25 -20.80
C ASN A 46 -3.85 5.26 -19.26
N ASP A 47 -5.01 5.49 -18.63
CA ASP A 47 -5.10 5.61 -17.18
C ASP A 47 -5.49 4.26 -16.55
N MET A 48 -4.60 3.27 -16.66
CA MET A 48 -4.78 1.98 -15.99
C MET A 48 -4.71 2.14 -14.46
N SER A 49 -5.60 1.45 -13.75
CA SER A 49 -5.70 1.45 -12.27
C SER A 49 -5.91 0.00 -11.78
N ILE A 50 -4.97 -0.52 -10.98
CA ILE A 50 -5.12 -1.82 -10.29
C ILE A 50 -5.54 -1.57 -8.84
N GLU A 51 -6.81 -1.86 -8.59
CA GLU A 51 -7.49 -1.53 -7.33
C GLU A 51 -7.65 -2.77 -6.46
N LEU A 52 -6.71 -2.96 -5.53
CA LEU A 52 -6.74 -4.09 -4.62
C LEU A 52 -7.49 -3.76 -3.32
N SER A 53 -8.20 -4.75 -2.79
CA SER A 53 -8.69 -4.66 -1.42
C SER A 53 -7.52 -4.65 -0.42
N LEU A 54 -7.72 -4.14 0.80
CA LEU A 54 -6.70 -4.21 1.85
C LEU A 54 -6.25 -5.66 2.12
N ALA A 55 -7.18 -6.63 2.02
CA ALA A 55 -6.85 -8.04 2.18
C ALA A 55 -5.89 -8.52 1.09
N ASP A 56 -6.09 -8.11 -0.15
CA ASP A 56 -5.24 -8.51 -1.28
C ASP A 56 -3.90 -7.78 -1.30
N VAL A 57 -3.86 -6.50 -0.92
CA VAL A 57 -2.60 -5.77 -0.67
C VAL A 57 -1.73 -6.53 0.34
N LYS A 58 -2.31 -7.01 1.44
CA LYS A 58 -1.58 -7.80 2.44
C LYS A 58 -1.12 -9.15 1.88
N LYS A 59 -1.96 -9.85 1.11
CA LYS A 59 -1.55 -11.12 0.45
C LYS A 59 -0.35 -10.91 -0.48
N VAL A 60 -0.36 -9.86 -1.29
CA VAL A 60 0.77 -9.51 -2.18
C VAL A 60 2.02 -9.21 -1.35
N ALA A 61 1.91 -8.40 -0.30
CA ALA A 61 3.04 -8.11 0.58
C ALA A 61 3.62 -9.38 1.22
N PHE A 62 2.76 -10.31 1.69
CA PHE A 62 3.21 -11.59 2.24
C PHE A 62 3.89 -12.46 1.19
N HIS A 63 3.38 -12.47 -0.04
CA HIS A 63 3.99 -13.20 -1.16
C HIS A 63 5.41 -12.70 -1.47
N TYR A 64 5.64 -11.39 -1.42
CA TYR A 64 6.99 -10.82 -1.55
C TYR A 64 7.90 -11.14 -0.34
N GLY A 65 7.37 -11.62 0.77
CA GLY A 65 8.16 -11.99 1.95
C GLY A 65 8.17 -10.95 3.07
N PHE A 66 7.17 -10.06 3.10
CA PHE A 66 6.91 -9.26 4.29
C PHE A 66 6.25 -10.08 5.40
N SER A 67 6.59 -9.75 6.64
CA SER A 67 5.93 -10.25 7.85
C SER A 67 5.19 -9.11 8.55
N LEU A 68 3.92 -9.31 8.90
CA LEU A 68 3.14 -8.30 9.63
C LEU A 68 3.49 -8.31 11.12
N GLU A 69 3.92 -7.17 11.66
CA GLU A 69 4.27 -7.02 13.08
C GLU A 69 3.17 -6.30 13.86
N ARG A 70 2.58 -5.27 13.25
CA ARG A 70 1.51 -4.47 13.87
C ARG A 70 0.51 -4.06 12.80
N GLU A 71 -0.78 -4.08 13.17
CA GLU A 71 -1.88 -3.59 12.35
C GLU A 71 -2.89 -2.86 13.24
N SER A 72 -3.45 -1.77 12.73
CA SER A 72 -4.60 -1.10 13.34
C SER A 72 -5.31 -0.22 12.31
N THR A 73 -6.56 0.14 12.58
CA THR A 73 -7.29 1.14 11.80
C THR A 73 -7.26 2.47 12.53
N ILE A 74 -6.80 3.53 11.85
CA ILE A 74 -6.70 4.89 12.41
C ILE A 74 -7.69 5.79 11.67
N ALA A 75 -8.65 6.33 12.42
CA ALA A 75 -9.66 7.22 11.86
C ALA A 75 -9.12 8.66 11.82
N THR A 76 -8.88 9.20 10.62
CA THR A 76 -8.18 10.49 10.39
C THR A 76 -8.82 11.30 9.25
N THR A 77 -8.33 12.51 9.00
CA THR A 77 -8.78 13.40 7.92
C THR A 77 -7.60 13.81 7.03
N TYR A 78 -7.90 14.33 5.84
CA TYR A 78 -6.91 14.95 4.95
C TYR A 78 -7.47 16.31 4.52
N THR A 79 -6.68 17.38 4.71
CA THR A 79 -6.99 18.77 4.32
C THR A 79 -8.43 19.24 4.65
N THR A 80 -9.01 18.71 5.72
CA THR A 80 -10.42 18.95 6.07
C THR A 80 -10.61 20.32 6.74
N ASN A 81 -11.63 21.06 6.29
CA ASN A 81 -12.10 22.26 6.96
C ASN A 81 -12.99 21.88 8.15
N ILE A 82 -12.48 22.03 9.37
CA ILE A 82 -13.21 21.71 10.61
C ILE A 82 -14.49 22.53 10.84
N ARG A 83 -14.64 23.67 10.15
CA ARG A 83 -15.84 24.53 10.21
C ARG A 83 -16.89 24.14 9.17
N SER A 84 -16.54 23.28 8.22
CA SER A 84 -17.47 22.83 7.18
C SER A 84 -18.54 21.89 7.75
N MET A 85 -19.77 22.01 7.26
CA MET A 85 -20.85 21.07 7.55
C MET A 85 -20.60 19.68 6.91
N MET A 86 -19.84 19.64 5.81
CA MET A 86 -19.38 18.39 5.17
C MET A 86 -17.90 18.16 5.51
N GLN A 87 -17.58 16.99 6.06
CA GLN A 87 -16.21 16.59 6.39
C GLN A 87 -15.96 15.15 5.93
N ASN A 88 -14.80 14.93 5.31
CA ASN A 88 -14.37 13.60 4.86
C ASN A 88 -13.46 12.97 5.91
N ARG A 89 -13.78 11.75 6.31
CA ARG A 89 -12.99 10.98 7.26
C ARG A 89 -12.55 9.66 6.61
N TYR A 90 -11.28 9.35 6.78
CA TYR A 90 -10.68 8.10 6.34
C TYR A 90 -10.52 7.16 7.53
N PHE A 91 -10.84 5.88 7.31
CA PHE A 91 -10.41 4.79 8.19
C PHE A 91 -9.11 4.22 7.61
N ALA A 92 -8.00 4.90 7.92
CA ALA A 92 -6.70 4.59 7.35
C ALA A 92 -6.15 3.28 7.94
N ALA A 93 -5.62 2.43 7.07
CA ALA A 93 -4.90 1.24 7.48
C ALA A 93 -3.49 1.64 7.93
N PHE A 94 -3.15 1.25 9.16
CA PHE A 94 -1.80 1.37 9.70
C PHE A 94 -1.19 -0.01 9.82
N TRP A 95 0.05 -0.15 9.36
CA TRP A 95 0.85 -1.34 9.66
C TRP A 95 2.34 -1.06 9.74
N THR A 96 3.02 -1.99 10.41
CA THR A 96 4.46 -2.19 10.26
C THR A 96 4.72 -3.60 9.78
N MET A 97 5.45 -3.72 8.68
CA MET A 97 5.85 -5.00 8.10
C MET A 97 7.37 -5.08 7.99
N THR A 98 7.94 -6.23 8.34
CA THR A 98 9.39 -6.48 8.25
C THR A 98 9.71 -7.35 7.04
N LYS A 99 10.72 -6.99 6.25
CA LYS A 99 11.25 -7.85 5.18
C LYS A 99 11.98 -9.04 5.80
N ARG A 100 11.52 -10.27 5.53
CA ARG A 100 12.16 -11.49 6.02
C ARG A 100 13.57 -11.62 5.42
N THR A 101 14.54 -11.92 6.27
CA THR A 101 15.88 -12.34 5.88
C THR A 101 15.81 -13.70 5.15
N GLY A 102 16.32 -13.78 3.93
CA GLY A 102 16.70 -15.07 3.33
C GLY A 102 15.75 -15.77 2.35
N ASN A 103 14.59 -15.21 1.99
CA ASN A 103 13.78 -15.76 0.89
C ASN A 103 13.66 -14.73 -0.24
N ARG A 104 14.45 -14.90 -1.31
CA ARG A 104 14.08 -14.31 -2.60
C ARG A 104 12.94 -15.17 -3.14
N PRO A 105 11.79 -14.60 -3.56
CA PRO A 105 10.85 -15.36 -4.35
C PRO A 105 11.60 -15.91 -5.57
N GLU A 106 11.48 -17.22 -5.82
CA GLU A 106 12.12 -17.87 -6.95
C GLU A 106 11.73 -17.10 -8.22
N GLU A 107 12.73 -16.59 -8.95
CA GLU A 107 12.53 -16.03 -10.27
C GLU A 107 11.97 -17.16 -11.14
N HIS A 108 10.66 -17.17 -11.38
CA HIS A 108 10.08 -18.01 -12.41
C HIS A 108 10.64 -17.51 -13.74
N ASN A 109 11.70 -18.14 -14.20
CA ASN A 109 12.16 -18.03 -15.57
C ASN A 109 11.00 -18.47 -16.46
N ALA A 110 10.37 -17.51 -17.12
CA ALA A 110 9.49 -17.80 -18.24
C ALA A 110 10.39 -18.29 -19.38
N GLU A 111 10.41 -19.61 -19.59
CA GLU A 111 10.77 -20.23 -20.88
C GLU A 111 9.64 -20.01 -21.89
#